data_AF-F4S6L5-F1
#
_entry.id   AF-F4S6L5-F1
#
_cell.length_a   1.000
_cell.length_b   1.000
_cell.length_c   1.000
_cell.angle_alpha   90.00
_cell.angle_beta   90.00
_cell.angle_gamma   90.00
#
_symmetry.space_group_name_H-M   'P 1'
#
loop_
_entity.id
_entity.type
_entity.pdbx_description
1 polymer ?
#
loop_
_entity_poly.entity_id
_entity_poly.type
_entity_poly.pdbx_seq_one_letter_code
_entity_poly.pdbx_strand_id
1 'polypeptide(L)'
;MYAAKLPELTHLTIWPHSECNWVRSFAGCKKLRHLTFYQTCYGVDVSGQLSDFLDFITSTQFPHLKIIDIPIYRRFFPLTPRIQSMISSLKTFCKSQGIELKVFSDDGLARFLDDSLCFLS
;
A
#
# COMPACT_ATOMS: atom_id res chain seq x y z
N MET A 1 1.76 1.06 21.79
CA MET A 1 2.26 1.31 20.42
C MET A 1 2.72 2.76 20.34
N TYR A 2 4.01 2.99 20.10
CA TYR A 2 4.54 4.33 19.87
C TYR A 2 4.20 4.74 18.43
N ALA A 3 3.32 5.71 18.24
CA ALA A 3 3.10 6.32 16.93
C ALA A 3 4.42 6.98 16.49
N ALA A 4 4.86 6.70 15.27
CA ALA A 4 6.04 7.36 14.73
C ALA A 4 5.70 8.85 14.58
N LYS A 5 6.27 9.70 15.45
CA LYS A 5 6.10 11.15 15.37
C LYS A 5 7.03 11.69 14.29
N LEU A 6 6.61 11.51 13.03
CA LEU A 6 7.24 12.08 11.86
C LEU A 6 6.31 13.13 11.26
N PRO A 7 6.12 14.30 11.93
CA PRO A 7 5.12 15.29 11.52
C PRO A 7 5.39 15.89 10.13
N GLU A 8 6.66 15.90 9.71
CA GLU A 8 7.11 16.40 8.40
C GLU A 8 7.15 15.31 7.32
N LEU A 9 6.71 14.09 7.62
CA LEU A 9 6.73 12.99 6.65
C LEU A 9 5.77 13.29 5.49
N THR A 10 6.34 13.42 4.29
CA THR A 10 5.59 13.67 3.05
C THR A 10 5.47 12.42 2.18
N HIS A 11 6.40 11.48 2.31
CA HIS A 11 6.45 10.23 1.56
C HIS A 11 6.58 9.07 2.54
N LEU A 12 5.69 8.08 2.42
CA LEU A 12 5.71 6.89 3.24
C LEU A 12 5.66 5.66 2.34
N THR A 13 6.64 4.78 2.50
CA THR A 13 6.63 3.46 1.86
C THR A 13 6.44 2.41 2.93
N ILE A 14 5.39 1.59 2.78
CA ILE A 14 5.03 0.52 3.69
C ILE A 14 5.31 -0.80 2.99
N TRP A 15 6.18 -1.57 3.61
CA TRP A 15 6.36 -2.99 3.34
C TRP A 15 5.70 -3.73 4.50
N PRO A 16 4.46 -4.22 4.33
CA PRO A 16 3.83 -5.00 5.39
C PRO A 16 4.71 -6.21 5.70
N HIS A 17 4.79 -6.60 6.95
CA HIS A 17 5.38 -7.86 7.37
C HIS A 17 4.28 -8.62 8.11
N SER A 18 4.20 -9.95 7.96
CA SER A 18 3.15 -10.79 8.56
C SER A 18 2.99 -10.58 10.06
N GLU A 19 4.07 -10.19 10.74
CA GLU A 19 4.13 -10.03 12.19
C GLU A 19 4.01 -8.58 12.67
N CYS A 20 3.91 -7.60 11.76
CA CYS A 20 4.00 -6.18 12.12
C CYS A 20 3.01 -5.28 11.37
N ASN A 21 1.89 -4.98 12.03
CA ASN A 21 0.88 -4.03 11.55
C ASN A 21 1.23 -2.58 11.92
N TRP A 22 2.36 -2.07 11.40
CA TRP A 22 2.85 -0.72 11.69
C TRP A 22 2.13 0.40 10.95
N VAL A 23 1.21 0.05 10.04
CA VAL A 23 0.46 1.00 9.22
C VAL A 23 -0.18 2.08 10.10
N ARG A 24 -0.79 1.68 11.23
CA ARG A 24 -1.46 2.60 12.17
C ARG A 24 -0.51 3.57 12.89
N SER A 25 0.78 3.24 13.00
CA SER A 25 1.77 4.11 13.65
C SER A 25 1.97 5.43 12.90
N PHE A 26 1.55 5.50 11.62
CA PHE A 26 1.68 6.69 10.77
C PHE A 26 0.42 7.55 10.72
N ALA A 27 -0.63 7.25 11.51
CA ALA A 27 -1.88 8.01 11.49
C ALA A 27 -1.73 9.52 11.84
N GLY A 28 -0.64 9.86 12.53
CA GLY A 28 -0.27 11.23 12.89
C GLY A 28 0.44 12.03 11.78
N CYS A 29 0.82 11.41 10.66
CA CYS A 29 1.58 12.05 9.58
C CYS A 29 0.67 12.93 8.70
N LYS A 30 0.18 14.06 9.22
CA LYS A 30 -0.79 14.91 8.52
C LYS A 30 -0.27 15.58 7.26
N LYS A 31 1.06 15.74 7.14
CA LYS A 31 1.74 16.28 5.94
C LYS A 31 2.00 15.23 4.86
N LEU A 32 1.54 14.00 5.04
CA LEU A 32 1.74 12.93 4.08
C LEU A 32 1.07 13.27 2.74
N ARG A 33 1.84 13.17 1.66
CA ARG A 33 1.42 13.47 0.27
C ARG A 33 1.44 12.24 -0.61
N HIS A 34 2.36 11.32 -0.36
CA HIS A 34 2.53 10.11 -1.14
C HIS A 34 2.64 8.92 -0.19
N LEU A 35 1.82 7.90 -0.41
CA LEU A 35 1.90 6.63 0.28
C LEU A 35 2.07 5.50 -0.74
N THR A 36 3.08 4.67 -0.55
CA THR A 36 3.30 3.44 -1.31
C THR A 36 3.07 2.24 -0.39
N PHE A 37 2.23 1.29 -0.79
CA PHE A 37 1.93 0.07 -0.05
C PHE A 37 2.28 -1.17 -0.89
N TYR A 38 3.34 -1.86 -0.50
CA TYR A 38 3.73 -3.14 -1.11
C TYR A 38 2.92 -4.30 -0.53
N GLN A 39 2.87 -5.41 -1.25
CA GLN A 39 2.29 -6.66 -0.77
C GLN A 39 3.41 -7.66 -0.49
N THR A 40 3.34 -8.43 0.61
CA THR A 40 4.34 -9.47 0.87
C THR A 40 4.16 -10.66 -0.06
N CYS A 41 5.27 -11.26 -0.47
CA CYS A 41 5.29 -12.41 -1.37
C CYS A 41 5.23 -13.78 -0.66
N TYR A 42 5.41 -13.81 0.66
CA TYR A 42 5.66 -15.04 1.42
C TYR A 42 4.38 -15.69 1.97
N GLY A 43 3.55 -16.26 1.10
CA GLY A 43 2.41 -17.10 1.54
C GLY A 43 1.37 -16.41 2.44
N VAL A 44 1.46 -15.10 2.63
CA VAL A 44 0.54 -14.31 3.44
C VAL A 44 -0.70 -13.99 2.62
N ASP A 45 -1.86 -13.98 3.28
CA ASP A 45 -3.12 -13.55 2.70
C ASP A 45 -3.06 -12.07 2.28
N VAL A 46 -2.73 -11.84 0.99
CA VAL A 46 -2.74 -10.53 0.33
C VAL A 46 -4.08 -9.82 0.54
N SER A 47 -5.18 -10.59 0.59
CA SER A 47 -6.51 -10.04 0.77
C SER A 47 -6.70 -9.45 2.17
N GLY A 48 -6.11 -10.08 3.21
CA GLY A 48 -6.07 -9.56 4.57
C GLY A 48 -5.24 -8.27 4.68
N GLN A 49 -4.04 -8.25 4.08
CA GLN A 49 -3.18 -7.05 4.09
C GLN A 49 -3.83 -5.86 3.39
N LEU A 50 -4.46 -6.10 2.24
CA LEU A 50 -5.15 -5.04 1.51
C LEU A 50 -6.39 -4.55 2.26
N SER A 51 -7.11 -5.45 2.95
CA SER A 51 -8.23 -5.09 3.81
C SER A 51 -7.78 -4.19 4.97
N ASP A 52 -6.74 -4.58 5.70
CA ASP A 52 -6.20 -3.77 6.81
C ASP A 52 -5.72 -2.39 6.34
N PHE A 53 -5.09 -2.35 5.16
CA PHE A 53 -4.67 -1.11 4.54
C PHE A 53 -5.85 -0.21 4.15
N LEU A 54 -6.90 -0.79 3.56
CA LEU A 54 -8.14 -0.09 3.22
C LEU A 54 -8.79 0.52 4.46
N ASP A 55 -8.92 -0.27 5.52
CA ASP A 55 -9.49 0.18 6.78
C ASP A 55 -8.66 1.32 7.37
N PHE A 56 -7.33 1.24 7.30
CA PHE A 56 -6.45 2.31 7.75
C PHE A 56 -6.63 3.61 6.95
N ILE A 57 -6.59 3.55 5.61
CA ILE A 57 -6.68 4.73 4.76
C ILE A 57 -8.05 5.40 4.89
N THR A 58 -9.12 4.61 4.97
CA THR A 58 -10.49 5.14 5.06
C THR A 58 -10.80 5.67 6.46
N SER A 59 -10.24 5.09 7.52
CA SER A 59 -10.41 5.57 8.90
C SER A 59 -9.50 6.75 9.26
N THR A 60 -8.38 6.92 8.55
CA THR A 60 -7.38 7.94 8.87
C THR A 60 -7.49 9.15 7.94
N GLN A 61 -7.72 10.33 8.52
CA GLN A 61 -7.70 11.57 7.72
C GLN A 61 -6.27 12.02 7.41
N PHE A 62 -5.90 11.96 6.12
CA PHE A 62 -4.68 12.53 5.55
C PHE A 62 -5.02 13.71 4.63
N PRO A 63 -5.09 14.95 5.17
CA PRO A 63 -5.62 16.09 4.43
C PRO A 63 -4.78 16.52 3.22
N HIS A 64 -3.54 16.05 3.13
CA HIS A 64 -2.61 16.40 2.06
C HIS A 64 -2.23 15.22 1.16
N LEU A 65 -2.85 14.05 1.37
CA LEU A 65 -2.56 12.87 0.57
C LEU A 65 -3.00 13.11 -0.87
N LYS A 66 -2.09 12.90 -1.81
CA LYS A 66 -2.32 13.11 -3.24
C LYS A 66 -2.15 11.83 -4.04
N ILE A 67 -1.27 10.95 -3.60
CA ILE A 67 -0.91 9.74 -4.35
C ILE A 67 -0.93 8.54 -3.41
N ILE A 68 -1.62 7.49 -3.82
CA ILE A 68 -1.49 6.15 -3.27
C ILE A 68 -0.97 5.24 -4.38
N ASP A 69 0.14 4.56 -4.11
CA ASP A 69 0.74 3.59 -5.01
C ASP A 69 0.71 2.19 -4.38
N ILE A 70 0.13 1.23 -5.10
CA ILE A 70 0.03 -0.18 -4.69
C ILE A 70 0.62 -1.00 -5.82
N PRO A 71 1.94 -1.17 -5.88
CA PRO A 71 2.58 -1.96 -6.92
C PRO A 71 2.15 -3.43 -6.82
N ILE A 72 1.25 -3.85 -7.70
CA ILE A 72 0.86 -5.25 -7.85
C ILE A 72 1.72 -5.90 -8.93
N TYR A 73 2.46 -6.96 -8.55
CA TYR A 73 3.27 -7.71 -9.49
C TYR A 73 2.41 -8.45 -10.51
N ARG A 74 2.85 -8.45 -11.78
CA ARG A 74 2.15 -9.11 -12.90
C ARG A 74 1.88 -10.60 -12.66
N ARG A 75 2.71 -11.29 -11.88
CA ARG A 75 2.52 -12.71 -11.52
C ARG A 75 1.26 -13.00 -10.71
N PHE A 76 0.65 -11.99 -10.08
CA PHE A 76 -0.60 -12.13 -9.34
C PHE A 76 -1.85 -12.04 -10.22
N PHE A 77 -1.67 -11.93 -11.54
CA PHE A 77 -2.78 -11.94 -12.48
C PHE A 77 -3.14 -13.37 -12.90
N PRO A 78 -4.45 -13.68 -13.04
CA PRO A 78 -5.59 -12.80 -12.78
C PRO A 78 -5.83 -12.58 -11.28
N LEU A 79 -6.14 -11.33 -10.89
CA LEU A 79 -6.50 -11.01 -9.50
C LEU A 79 -7.80 -11.73 -9.13
N THR A 80 -7.87 -12.24 -7.90
CA THR A 80 -9.10 -12.86 -7.38
C THR A 80 -10.25 -11.84 -7.32
N PRO A 81 -11.52 -12.26 -7.45
CA PRO A 81 -12.66 -11.35 -7.39
C PRO A 81 -12.70 -10.49 -6.12
N ARG A 82 -12.22 -11.04 -4.99
CA ARG A 82 -12.10 -10.33 -3.72
C ARG A 82 -11.11 -9.17 -3.81
N ILE A 83 -9.91 -9.40 -4.36
CA ILE A 83 -8.88 -8.37 -4.52
C ILE A 83 -9.35 -7.30 -5.52
N GLN A 84 -9.97 -7.71 -6.63
CA GLN A 84 -10.54 -6.77 -7.61
C GLN A 84 -11.61 -5.85 -6.98
N SER A 85 -12.50 -6.42 -6.17
CA SER A 85 -13.51 -5.65 -5.44
C SER A 85 -12.86 -4.63 -4.49
N MET A 86 -11.85 -5.04 -3.73
CA MET A 86 -11.11 -4.16 -2.82
C MET A 86 -10.42 -3.01 -3.55
N ILE A 87 -9.72 -3.28 -4.65
CA ILE A 87 -9.09 -2.24 -5.49
C ILE A 87 -10.14 -1.29 -6.06
N SER A 88 -11.31 -1.80 -6.47
CA SER A 88 -12.40 -0.98 -7.01
C SER A 88 -13.00 -0.05 -5.94
N SER A 89 -13.17 -0.54 -4.71
CA SER A 89 -13.58 0.27 -3.57
C SER A 89 -12.55 1.35 -3.26
N LEU A 90 -11.26 1.00 -3.25
CA LEU A 90 -10.19 1.97 -3.03
C LEU A 90 -10.18 3.04 -4.11
N LYS A 91 -10.34 2.66 -5.38
CA LYS A 91 -10.39 3.58 -6.51
C LYS A 91 -11.54 4.57 -6.38
N THR A 92 -12.71 4.10 -5.93
CA THR A 92 -13.88 4.95 -5.68
C THR A 92 -13.60 5.94 -4.56
N PHE A 93 -13.01 5.47 -3.45
CA PHE A 93 -12.60 6.31 -2.34
C PHE A 93 -11.56 7.37 -2.76
N CYS A 94 -10.48 6.96 -3.44
CA CYS A 94 -9.43 7.86 -3.88
C CYS A 94 -10.00 8.96 -4.80
N LYS A 95 -10.89 8.58 -5.73
CA LYS A 95 -11.56 9.53 -6.62
C LYS A 95 -12.40 10.57 -5.85
N SER A 96 -13.10 10.17 -4.79
CA SER A 96 -13.90 11.11 -3.98
C SER A 96 -13.04 12.08 -3.17
N GLN A 97 -11.81 11.69 -2.85
CA GLN A 97 -10.84 12.50 -2.10
C GLN A 97 -9.87 13.28 -3.01
N GLY A 98 -9.94 13.14 -4.34
CA GLY A 98 -8.98 13.74 -5.27
C GLY A 98 -7.58 13.13 -5.18
N ILE A 99 -7.47 11.87 -4.76
CA ILE A 99 -6.24 11.09 -4.64
C ILE A 99 -6.02 10.30 -5.94
N GLU A 100 -4.81 10.37 -6.48
CA GLU A 100 -4.35 9.53 -7.59
C GLU A 100 -4.00 8.13 -7.06
N LEU A 101 -4.63 7.10 -7.62
CA LEU A 101 -4.35 5.70 -7.27
C LEU A 101 -3.57 5.03 -8.41
N LYS A 102 -2.37 4.54 -8.10
CA LYS A 102 -1.52 3.72 -8.96
C LYS A 102 -1.53 2.29 -8.42
N VAL A 103 -1.84 1.31 -9.26
CA VAL A 103 -1.97 -0.11 -8.85
C VAL A 103 -0.99 -1.02 -9.61
N PHE A 104 -0.33 -0.47 -10.61
CA PHE A 104 0.59 -1.20 -11.47
C PHE A 104 1.95 -0.53 -11.36
N SER A 105 2.98 -1.33 -11.12
CA SER A 105 4.34 -0.85 -11.29
C SER A 105 4.54 -0.45 -12.74
N ASP A 106 4.85 0.82 -12.97
CA ASP A 106 5.53 1.22 -14.21
C ASP A 106 6.82 0.39 -14.27
N ASP A 107 7.12 -0.21 -15.42
CA ASP A 107 8.06 -1.32 -15.58
C ASP A 107 9.55 -0.98 -15.24
N GLY A 108 9.82 0.13 -14.55
CA GLY A 108 11.15 0.60 -14.17
C GLY A 108 11.80 -0.11 -12.98
N LEU A 109 11.05 -0.77 -12.10
CA LEU A 109 11.60 -1.58 -11.00
C LEU A 109 11.73 -3.07 -11.32
N ALA A 110 11.16 -3.53 -12.44
CA ALA A 110 11.35 -4.89 -12.96
C ALA A 110 12.83 -5.19 -13.32
N ARG A 111 13.70 -4.18 -13.34
CA ARG A 111 15.15 -4.35 -13.54
C ARG A 111 15.98 -4.44 -12.27
N PHE A 112 15.42 -4.15 -11.08
CA PHE A 112 16.18 -4.16 -9.82
C PHE A 112 15.74 -5.25 -8.83
N LEU A 113 14.60 -5.91 -9.05
CA LEU A 113 14.09 -6.93 -8.11
C LEU A 113 13.81 -8.29 -8.75
N ASP A 114 14.03 -8.47 -10.06
CA ASP A 114 13.86 -9.78 -10.71
C ASP A 114 14.93 -10.78 -10.26
N ASP A 115 16.14 -10.33 -9.90
CA ASP A 115 17.30 -11.22 -9.72
C ASP A 115 17.74 -11.50 -8.27
N SER A 116 17.15 -10.93 -7.20
CA SER A 116 17.81 -11.04 -5.86
C SER A 116 16.95 -11.36 -4.63
N LEU A 117 15.61 -11.39 -4.68
CA LEU A 117 14.80 -11.64 -3.47
C LEU A 117 13.76 -12.75 -3.57
N CYS A 118 13.62 -13.43 -4.72
CA CYS A 118 12.90 -14.70 -4.82
C CYS A 118 13.82 -15.95 -4.71
N PHE A 119 15.14 -15.78 -4.55
CA PHE A 119 16.13 -16.87 -4.64
C PHE A 119 16.57 -17.50 -3.31
N LEU A 120 16.08 -17.05 -2.15
CA LEU A 120 16.50 -17.62 -0.86
C LEU A 120 15.30 -17.85 0.06
N SER A 121 14.51 -18.89 -0.25
CA SER A 121 13.84 -19.81 0.71
C SER A 121 12.79 -20.64 -0.02
#